data_AF-A0A380CK98-F1
#
_entry.id   AF-A0A380CK98-F1
#
_cell.length_a   1.000
_cell.length_b   1.000
_cell.length_c   1.000
_cell.angle_alpha   90.00
_cell.angle_beta   90.00
_cell.angle_gamma   90.00
#
_symmetry.space_group_name_H-M   'P 1'
#
loop_
_entity.id
_entity.type
_entity.pdbx_description
1 polymer ?
#
loop_
_entity_poly.entity_id
_entity_poly.type
_entity_poly.pdbx_seq_one_letter_code
_entity_poly.pdbx_strand_id
1 'polypeptide(L)' 'MTCSQADSGCTFIARAEKRIPLPYDDPKLADGTDQQAGVYEECSLKIATEMLYVFSKITPHP' A
#
# COMPACT_ATOMS: atom_id res chain seq x y z
N MET A 1 1.06 0.50 -1.89
CA MET A 1 -0.07 -0.07 -2.67
C MET A 1 0.45 -0.97 -3.78
N THR A 2 1.34 -1.87 -3.43
CA THR A 2 1.76 -2.94 -4.32
C THR A 2 1.54 -4.20 -3.49
N CYS A 3 0.76 -5.15 -4.01
CA CYS A 3 0.80 -6.49 -3.45
C CYS A 3 2.29 -6.92 -3.46
N SER A 4 2.68 -7.83 -2.58
CA SER A 4 4.08 -8.29 -2.50
C SER A 4 4.71 -8.67 -3.86
N GLN A 5 3.89 -9.07 -4.84
CA GLN A 5 4.30 -9.35 -6.22
C GLN A 5 4.67 -8.11 -7.05
N ALA A 6 4.05 -6.95 -6.82
CA ALA A 6 4.26 -5.74 -7.62
C ALA A 6 5.54 -4.96 -7.22
N ASP A 7 6.14 -5.26 -6.06
CA ASP A 7 7.43 -4.68 -5.67
C ASP A 7 8.59 -5.25 -6.52
N SER A 8 8.50 -6.53 -6.92
CA SER A 8 9.48 -7.22 -7.79
C SER A 8 9.59 -6.61 -9.18
N GLY A 9 8.54 -5.93 -9.66
CA GLY A 9 8.51 -5.24 -10.96
C GLY A 9 8.86 -3.75 -10.89
N CYS A 10 9.13 -3.22 -9.69
CA CYS A 10 9.30 -1.78 -9.51
C CYS A 10 10.73 -1.35 -9.89
N THR A 11 10.83 -0.61 -10.99
CA THR A 11 12.09 -0.11 -11.53
C THR A 11 12.74 0.93 -10.61
N PHE A 12 14.06 1.11 -10.75
CA PHE A 12 14.76 2.19 -10.08
C PHE A 12 14.30 3.55 -10.61
N ILE A 13 13.90 4.45 -9.71
CA ILE A 13 13.45 5.81 -10.03
C ILE A 13 14.54 6.79 -9.61
N ALA A 14 15.39 7.20 -10.56
CA ALA A 14 16.62 7.95 -10.29
C ALA A 14 16.43 9.30 -9.57
N ARG A 15 15.22 9.89 -9.62
CA ARG A 15 14.90 11.18 -8.99
C ARG A 15 13.98 11.07 -7.78
N ALA A 16 13.64 9.86 -7.34
CA ALA A 16 12.88 9.70 -6.11
C ALA A 16 13.81 9.93 -4.91
N GLU A 17 13.55 10.97 -4.12
CA GLU A 17 14.30 11.24 -2.88
C GLU A 17 14.08 10.12 -1.85
N LYS A 18 12.84 9.65 -1.73
CA LYS A 18 12.44 8.58 -0.82
C LYS A 18 11.53 7.60 -1.54
N ARG A 19 11.80 6.30 -1.36
CA ARG A 19 10.92 5.20 -1.76
C ARG A 19 10.46 4.50 -0.48
N ILE A 20 9.16 4.57 -0.20
CA ILE A 20 8.57 3.99 1.01
C ILE A 20 7.77 2.76 0.58
N PRO A 21 8.29 1.53 0.79
CA PRO A 21 7.56 0.31 0.47
C PRO A 21 6.42 0.12 1.47
N LEU A 22 5.21 -0.06 0.97
CA LEU A 22 4.02 -0.38 1.76
C LEU A 22 3.38 -1.64 1.17
N PRO A 23 3.89 -2.83 1.55
CA PRO A 23 3.38 -4.10 1.09
C PRO A 23 2.08 -4.46 1.83
N TYR A 24 1.11 -4.94 1.08
CA TYR A 24 -0.13 -5.50 1.62
C TYR A 24 -0.36 -6.86 0.99
N ASP A 25 -0.99 -7.76 1.74
CA ASP A 25 -1.52 -8.98 1.16
C ASP A 25 -2.68 -8.63 0.24
N ASP A 26 -2.76 -9.29 -0.92
CA ASP A 26 -3.82 -9.04 -1.88
C ASP A 26 -5.15 -9.52 -1.27
N PRO A 27 -6.14 -8.63 -0.99
CA PRO A 27 -7.38 -9.03 -0.35
C PRO A 27 -8.18 -10.05 -1.17
N LYS A 28 -7.82 -10.25 -2.44
CA LYS A 28 -8.33 -11.33 -3.29
C LYS A 28 -8.11 -12.74 -2.74
N LEU A 29 -7.21 -12.92 -1.77
CA LEU A 29 -7.08 -14.18 -1.04
C LEU A 29 -8.40 -14.62 -0.36
N ALA A 30 -9.30 -13.68 -0.10
CA ALA A 30 -10.61 -13.92 0.50
C ALA A 30 -11.75 -14.01 -0.53
N ASP A 31 -11.47 -13.93 -1.83
CA ASP A 31 -12.50 -13.96 -2.88
C ASP A 31 -13.34 -15.24 -2.82
N GLY A 32 -14.66 -15.09 -2.87
CA GLY A 32 -15.62 -16.19 -2.79
C GLY A 32 -15.83 -16.76 -1.38
N THR A 33 -15.18 -16.20 -0.36
CA THR A 33 -15.40 -16.58 1.04
C THR A 33 -16.38 -15.63 1.73
N ASP A 34 -16.98 -16.07 2.84
CA ASP A 34 -17.83 -15.22 3.68
C ASP A 34 -17.06 -14.03 4.30
N GLN A 35 -15.73 -14.10 4.32
CA GLN A 35 -14.86 -13.08 4.90
C GLN A 35 -14.45 -12.00 3.90
N GLN A 36 -14.82 -12.13 2.62
CA GLN A 36 -14.40 -11.24 1.54
C GLN A 36 -14.66 -9.76 1.90
N ALA A 37 -15.87 -9.40 2.30
CA ALA A 37 -16.21 -8.01 2.61
C ALA A 37 -15.32 -7.41 3.71
N GLY A 38 -15.10 -8.17 4.80
CA GLY A 38 -14.28 -7.72 5.94
C GLY A 38 -12.81 -7.58 5.59
N VAL A 39 -12.23 -8.53 4.85
CA VAL A 39 -10.82 -8.49 4.44
C VAL A 39 -10.53 -7.30 3.52
N TYR A 40 -11.44 -7.01 2.59
CA TYR A 40 -11.31 -5.83 1.72
C TYR A 40 -11.43 -4.52 2.50
N GLU A 41 -12.36 -4.43 3.46
CA GLU A 41 -12.53 -3.25 4.31
C GLU A 41 -11.29 -3.00 5.18
N GLU A 42 -10.78 -4.03 5.85
CA GLU A 42 -9.58 -3.94 6.68
C GLU A 42 -8.37 -3.49 5.85
N CYS A 43 -8.17 -4.11 4.68
CA CYS A 43 -7.08 -3.73 3.78
C CYS A 43 -7.19 -2.26 3.33
N SER A 44 -8.40 -1.80 2.99
CA SER A 44 -8.66 -0.40 2.61
C SER A 44 -8.33 0.57 3.75
N LEU A 45 -8.77 0.29 4.98
CA LEU A 45 -8.50 1.12 6.15
C LEU A 45 -7.00 1.16 6.48
N LYS A 46 -6.30 0.03 6.35
CA LYS A 46 -4.85 -0.03 6.55
C LYS A 46 -4.11 0.84 5.53
N ILE A 47 -4.44 0.73 4.25
CA ILE A 47 -3.88 1.57 3.18
C ILE A 47 -4.12 3.05 3.49
N ALA A 48 -5.35 3.43 3.82
CA ALA A 48 -5.71 4.81 4.09
C ALA A 48 -4.92 5.39 5.28
N THR A 49 -4.80 4.62 6.35
CA THR A 49 -4.07 5.01 7.57
C THR A 49 -2.58 5.23 7.28
N GLU A 50 -1.95 4.30 6.57
CA GLU A 50 -0.53 4.39 6.23
C GLU A 50 -0.25 5.52 5.24
N MET A 51 -1.11 5.75 4.25
CA MET A 51 -1.03 6.89 3.35
C MET A 51 -1.10 8.21 4.14
N LEU A 52 -2.11 8.36 5.00
CA LEU A 52 -2.29 9.55 5.82
C LEU A 52 -1.03 9.81 6.67
N TYR A 53 -0.50 8.77 7.32
CA TYR A 53 0.72 8.90 8.11
C TYR A 53 1.92 9.32 7.26
N VAL A 54 2.16 8.69 6.11
CA VAL A 54 3.27 9.04 5.21
C VAL A 54 3.17 10.51 4.80
N PHE A 55 2.01 10.96 4.32
CA PHE A 55 1.81 12.37 3.94
C PHE A 55 1.98 13.34 5.11
N SER A 56 1.60 12.94 6.33
CA SER A 56 1.84 13.76 7.53
C SER A 56 3.33 13.94 7.87
N LYS A 57 4.20 13.06 7.37
CA LYS A 57 5.66 13.11 7.59
C LYS A 57 6.44 13.72 6.43
N ILE A 58 5.77 14.06 5.33
CA ILE A 58 6.39 14.74 4.20
C ILE A 58 6.29 16.24 4.45
N THR A 59 7.45 16.88 4.63
CA THR A 59 7.56 18.33 4.58
C THR A 59 7.58 18.77 3.11
N PRO A 60 6.80 19.79 2.71
CA PRO A 60 6.93 20.36 1.37
C PRO A 60 8.36 20.82 1.14
N HIS A 61 8.93 20.47 -0.01
CA HIS A 61 10.20 21.06 -0.43
C HIS A 61 9.94 22.56 -0.69
N PRO A 62 10.74 23.49 -0.12
CA PRO A 62 10.67 24.91 -0.50
C PRO A 62 10.98 25.13 -1.97
#